data_AF-A0AAW4KUH7-F1
#
_entry.id   AF-A0AAW4KUH7-F1
#
_cell.length_a   1.000
_cell.length_b   1.000
_cell.length_c   1.000
_cell.angle_alpha   90.00
_cell.angle_beta   90.00
_cell.angle_gamma   90.00
#
_symmetry.space_group_name_H-M   'P 1'
#
loop_
_entity.id
_entity.type
_entity.pdbx_description
1 polymer ?
#
loop_
_entity_poly.entity_id
_entity_poly.type
_entity_poly.pdbx_seq_one_letter_code
_entity_poly.pdbx_strand_id
1 'polypeptide(L)'
;LDKALSTTDVDGVSVAQALRTTGYDGERPLGGEVDAYFEAHIEQGPILEDNANSIGVVTGGQAIRWLDVRVEGMAAHAGTTPMPLRKDALYGAAKMIQA
;
A
#
# COMPACT_ATOMS: atom_id res chain seq x y z
N LEU A 1 3.41 17.55 2.47
CA LEU A 1 1.96 17.70 2.22
C LEU A 1 1.65 17.58 0.73
N ASP A 2 2.37 18.32 -0.12
CA ASP A 2 2.14 18.37 -1.58
C ASP A 2 2.03 17.00 -2.24
N LYS A 3 2.94 16.07 -1.93
CA LYS A 3 2.89 14.69 -2.47
C LYS A 3 1.57 13.98 -2.14
N ALA A 4 1.08 14.11 -0.90
CA ALA A 4 -0.16 13.46 -0.49
C ALA A 4 -1.34 14.08 -1.24
N LEU A 5 -1.40 15.42 -1.30
CA LEU A 5 -2.45 16.15 -1.98
C LEU A 5 -2.51 15.89 -3.49
N SER A 6 -1.36 15.65 -4.13
CA SER A 6 -1.27 15.33 -5.57
C SER A 6 -1.41 13.84 -5.89
N THR A 7 -1.41 12.96 -4.89
CA THR A 7 -1.62 11.52 -5.10
C THR A 7 -3.04 11.30 -5.63
N THR A 8 -3.16 10.51 -6.69
CA THR A 8 -4.44 10.18 -7.31
C THR A 8 -4.83 8.73 -7.03
N ASP A 9 -6.13 8.48 -6.97
CA ASP A 9 -6.66 7.13 -7.05
C ASP A 9 -6.61 6.58 -8.48
N VAL A 10 -7.21 5.40 -8.69
CA VAL A 10 -7.27 4.70 -9.99
C VAL A 10 -8.11 5.42 -11.03
N ASP A 11 -9.03 6.30 -10.61
CA ASP A 11 -9.89 7.09 -11.49
C ASP A 11 -9.27 8.47 -11.79
N GLY A 12 -8.07 8.74 -11.26
CA GLY A 12 -7.35 9.99 -11.44
C GLY A 12 -7.82 11.11 -10.50
N VAL A 13 -8.66 10.83 -9.51
CA VAL A 13 -9.09 11.83 -8.53
C VAL A 13 -7.98 12.04 -7.51
N SER A 14 -7.48 13.27 -7.41
CA SER A 14 -6.48 13.62 -6.40
C SER A 14 -7.07 13.72 -5.00
N VAL A 15 -6.25 13.45 -3.98
CA VAL A 15 -6.64 13.69 -2.57
C VAL A 15 -7.15 15.12 -2.36
N ALA A 16 -6.50 16.13 -2.96
CA ALA A 16 -6.94 17.51 -2.86
C ALA A 16 -8.32 17.75 -3.46
N GLN A 17 -8.61 17.12 -4.61
CA GLN A 17 -9.93 17.19 -5.23
C GLN A 17 -10.99 16.52 -4.34
N ALA A 18 -10.69 15.33 -3.81
CA ALA A 18 -11.61 14.60 -2.93
C ALA A 18 -11.94 15.40 -1.65
N LEU A 19 -10.93 16.02 -1.02
CA LEU A 19 -11.13 16.88 0.15
C LEU A 19 -12.04 18.08 -0.17
N ARG A 20 -11.84 18.75 -1.31
CA ARG A 20 -12.73 19.86 -1.73
C ARG A 20 -14.15 19.39 -2.00
N THR A 21 -14.31 18.28 -2.72
CA THR A 21 -15.62 17.74 -3.07
C THR A 21 -16.42 17.32 -1.84
N THR A 22 -15.75 16.77 -0.82
CA THR A 22 -16.39 16.35 0.43
C THR A 22 -16.54 17.48 1.45
N GLY A 23 -15.97 18.66 1.19
CA GLY A 23 -16.01 19.80 2.12
C GLY A 23 -15.02 19.73 3.29
N TYR A 24 -14.03 18.84 3.22
CA TYR A 24 -13.00 18.63 4.25
C TYR A 24 -11.63 19.25 3.91
N ASP A 25 -11.56 20.13 2.91
CA ASP A 25 -10.38 20.95 2.62
C ASP A 25 -10.25 22.08 3.67
N GLY A 26 -9.91 21.70 4.90
CA GLY A 26 -9.93 22.58 6.07
C GLY A 26 -8.75 23.56 6.10
N GLU A 27 -8.98 24.73 6.71
CA GLU A 27 -7.99 25.82 6.82
C GLU A 27 -7.15 25.74 8.10
N ARG A 28 -7.50 24.83 9.02
CA ARG A 28 -6.75 24.67 10.28
C ARG A 28 -5.32 24.23 9.98
N PRO A 29 -4.29 24.90 10.55
CA PRO A 29 -2.91 24.46 10.41
C PRO A 29 -2.73 23.01 10.85
N LEU A 30 -1.93 22.25 10.10
CA LEU A 30 -1.58 20.88 10.47
C LEU A 30 -0.66 20.86 11.69
N GLY A 31 -0.90 19.90 12.59
CA GLY A 31 -0.12 19.72 13.82
C GLY A 31 -0.65 20.53 15.01
N GLY A 32 0.14 20.56 16.06
CA GLY A 32 -0.19 21.13 17.36
C GLY A 32 0.37 20.25 18.49
N GLU A 33 0.59 20.84 19.67
CA GLU A 33 1.08 20.09 20.82
C GLU A 33 -0.03 19.19 21.38
N VAL A 34 0.35 17.95 21.68
CA VAL A 34 -0.51 16.93 22.30
C VAL A 34 0.33 16.28 23.39
N ASP A 35 -0.18 16.25 24.62
CA ASP A 35 0.52 15.65 25.77
C ASP A 35 0.62 14.11 25.64
N ALA A 36 -0.47 13.47 25.19
CA ALA A 36 -0.52 12.04 24.87
C ALA A 36 -1.61 11.73 23.83
N TYR A 37 -1.40 10.67 23.05
CA TYR A 37 -2.36 10.13 22.08
C TYR A 37 -2.56 8.64 22.34
N PHE A 38 -3.82 8.20 22.38
CA PHE A 38 -4.19 6.79 22.53
C PHE A 38 -5.21 6.43 21.45
N GLU A 39 -4.98 5.30 20.80
CA GLU A 39 -5.86 4.76 19.78
C GLU A 39 -6.25 3.35 20.17
N ALA A 40 -7.55 3.13 20.37
CA ALA A 40 -8.10 1.79 20.54
C ALA A 40 -8.46 1.26 19.16
N HIS A 41 -7.97 0.07 18.83
CA HIS A 41 -8.19 -0.55 17.53
C HIS A 41 -8.33 -2.07 17.68
N ILE A 42 -9.02 -2.71 16.74
CA ILE A 42 -9.03 -4.17 16.62
C ILE A 42 -7.65 -4.67 16.16
N GLU A 43 -7.27 -5.91 16.52
CA GLU A 43 -5.95 -6.47 16.18
C GLU A 43 -5.73 -6.62 14.66
N GLN A 44 -6.80 -6.95 13.91
CA GLN A 44 -6.74 -7.34 12.49
C GLN A 44 -5.85 -8.58 12.22
N GLY A 45 -5.52 -9.32 13.27
CA GLY A 45 -4.79 -10.58 13.27
C GLY A 45 -5.40 -11.57 14.27
N PRO A 46 -4.85 -12.79 14.36
CA PRO A 46 -5.45 -13.87 15.13
C PRO A 46 -4.90 -14.00 16.56
N ILE A 47 -3.87 -13.24 16.97
CA ILE A 47 -3.06 -13.56 18.15
C ILE A 47 -3.86 -13.44 19.45
N LEU A 48 -4.67 -12.41 19.62
CA LEU A 48 -5.48 -12.23 20.84
C LEU A 48 -6.54 -13.33 20.96
N GLU A 49 -7.22 -13.68 19.86
CA GLU A 49 -8.21 -14.75 19.83
C GLU A 49 -7.57 -16.12 20.11
N ASP A 50 -6.50 -16.47 19.41
CA ASP A 50 -5.77 -17.74 19.56
C ASP A 50 -5.21 -17.95 20.97
N ASN A 51 -4.90 -16.87 21.68
CA ASN A 51 -4.36 -16.90 23.04
C ASN A 51 -5.42 -16.60 24.13
N ALA A 52 -6.71 -16.52 23.77
CA ALA A 52 -7.81 -16.19 24.68
C ALA A 52 -7.58 -14.91 25.51
N ASN A 53 -6.92 -13.92 24.91
CA ASN A 53 -6.63 -12.63 25.53
C ASN A 53 -7.64 -11.58 25.06
N SER A 54 -8.22 -10.83 25.99
CA SER A 54 -9.20 -9.79 25.63
C SER A 54 -8.58 -8.45 25.21
N ILE A 55 -7.36 -8.15 25.65
CA ILE A 55 -6.69 -6.86 25.42
C ILE A 55 -5.21 -7.07 25.10
N GLY A 56 -4.74 -6.41 24.04
CA GLY A 56 -3.32 -6.32 23.70
C GLY A 56 -2.78 -4.93 24.02
N VAL A 57 -1.66 -4.86 24.75
CA VAL A 57 -0.90 -3.62 24.94
C VAL A 57 0.13 -3.50 23.81
N VAL A 58 -0.18 -2.67 22.81
CA VAL A 58 0.68 -2.47 21.64
C VAL A 58 1.94 -1.70 22.05
N THR A 59 3.11 -2.29 21.82
CA THR A 59 4.42 -1.69 22.16
C THR A 59 5.05 -0.95 20.99
N GLY A 60 4.56 -1.16 19.77
CA GLY A 60 5.02 -0.48 18.56
C GLY A 60 4.38 -1.03 17.28
N GLY A 61 4.57 -0.32 16.17
CA GLY A 61 4.18 -0.76 14.83
C GLY A 61 5.37 -1.36 14.06
N GLN A 62 5.10 -2.34 13.22
CA GLN A 62 6.13 -2.90 12.33
C GLN A 62 6.53 -1.89 11.26
N ALA A 63 7.81 -1.88 10.88
CA ALA A 63 8.27 -1.08 9.76
C ALA A 63 7.81 -1.72 8.44
N ILE A 64 7.39 -0.89 7.48
CA ILE A 64 6.87 -1.35 6.19
C ILE A 64 7.66 -0.70 5.06
N ARG A 65 7.93 -1.46 4.00
CA ARG A 65 8.46 -0.97 2.73
C ARG A 65 7.53 -1.36 1.61
N TRP A 66 7.05 -0.38 0.86
CA TRP A 66 6.28 -0.61 -0.36
C TRP A 66 7.20 -0.41 -1.56
N LEU A 67 7.09 -1.30 -2.54
CA LEU A 67 7.92 -1.33 -3.74
C LEU A 67 7.02 -1.41 -4.96
N ASP A 68 7.24 -0.50 -5.91
CA ASP A 68 6.69 -0.60 -7.26
C ASP A 68 7.73 -1.26 -8.15
N VAL A 69 7.45 -2.48 -8.61
CA VAL A 69 8.36 -3.27 -9.45
C VAL A 69 7.79 -3.39 -10.85
N ARG A 70 8.56 -2.92 -11.85
CA ARG A 70 8.24 -3.07 -13.26
C ARG A 70 9.18 -4.11 -13.89
N VAL A 71 8.62 -5.21 -14.36
CA VAL A 71 9.35 -6.24 -15.12
C VAL A 71 9.10 -6.03 -16.59
N GLU A 72 10.16 -5.74 -17.34
CA GLU A 72 10.08 -5.54 -18.79
C GLU A 72 10.58 -6.77 -19.53
N GLY A 73 9.77 -7.25 -20.46
CA GLY A 73 10.06 -8.39 -21.33
C GLY A 73 10.04 -7.99 -22.80
N MET A 74 9.77 -8.97 -23.66
CA MET A 74 9.60 -8.78 -25.10
C MET A 74 8.32 -9.50 -25.54
N ALA A 75 7.37 -8.73 -26.06
CA ALA A 75 6.14 -9.29 -26.63
C ALA A 75 6.47 -10.15 -27.85
N ALA A 76 5.91 -11.36 -27.92
CA ALA A 76 6.12 -12.29 -29.00
C ALA A 76 4.90 -13.22 -29.16
N HIS A 77 4.75 -13.85 -30.31
CA HIS A 77 3.63 -14.77 -30.55
C HIS A 77 3.74 -16.01 -29.64
N ALA A 78 2.71 -16.28 -28.85
CA ALA A 78 2.72 -17.31 -27.81
C ALA A 78 2.92 -18.75 -28.34
N GLY A 79 2.48 -19.06 -29.56
CA GLY A 79 2.71 -20.36 -30.22
C GLY A 79 4.06 -20.49 -30.94
N THR A 80 4.37 -19.58 -31.87
CA THR A 80 5.50 -19.72 -32.81
C THR A 80 6.85 -19.29 -32.24
N THR A 81 6.89 -18.63 -31.09
CA THR A 81 8.17 -18.21 -30.46
C THR A 81 8.76 -19.37 -29.64
N PRO A 82 9.92 -19.93 -30.04
CA PRO A 82 10.58 -21.00 -29.28
C PRO A 82 10.89 -20.57 -27.85
N MET A 83 10.74 -21.49 -26.90
CA MET A 83 10.95 -21.21 -25.47
C MET A 83 12.29 -20.53 -25.14
N PRO A 84 13.44 -20.93 -25.73
CA PRO A 84 14.73 -20.29 -25.43
C PRO A 84 14.85 -18.82 -25.87
N LEU A 85 13.95 -18.35 -26.76
CA LEU A 85 13.99 -16.98 -27.28
C LEU A 85 13.04 -16.03 -26.54
N ARG A 86 12.26 -16.53 -25.57
CA ARG A 86 11.29 -15.72 -24.84
C ARG A 86 11.96 -14.86 -23.79
N LYS A 87 11.47 -13.62 -23.66
CA LYS A 87 11.71 -12.73 -22.52
C LYS A 87 10.36 -12.41 -21.88
N ASP A 88 9.82 -13.38 -21.16
CA ASP A 88 8.46 -13.31 -20.61
C ASP A 88 8.46 -12.58 -19.26
N ALA A 89 7.83 -11.41 -19.21
CA ALA A 89 7.77 -10.59 -18.01
C ALA A 89 6.97 -11.24 -16.87
N LEU A 90 5.90 -11.98 -17.18
CA LEU A 90 5.09 -12.67 -16.17
C LEU A 90 5.85 -13.85 -15.59
N TYR A 91 6.56 -14.61 -16.42
CA TYR A 91 7.41 -15.70 -15.94
C TYR A 91 8.53 -15.18 -15.02
N GLY A 92 9.16 -14.05 -15.38
CA GLY A 92 10.15 -13.37 -14.54
C GLY A 92 9.57 -12.89 -13.21
N ALA A 93 8.41 -12.23 -13.23
CA ALA A 93 7.73 -11.76 -12.03
C ALA A 93 7.33 -12.92 -11.11
N ALA A 94 6.81 -14.02 -11.65
CA ALA A 94 6.46 -15.21 -10.87
C ALA A 94 7.67 -15.80 -10.14
N LYS A 95 8.85 -15.77 -10.76
CA LYS A 95 10.09 -16.21 -10.12
C LYS A 95 10.56 -15.27 -9.01
N MET A 96 10.36 -13.97 -9.15
CA MET A 96 10.66 -13.00 -8.08
C MET A 96 9.77 -13.20 -6.86
N ILE A 97 8.49 -13.54 -7.05
CA ILE A 97 7.54 -13.80 -5.95
C ILE A 97 7.87 -15.10 -5.22
N GLN A 98 8.31 -16.13 -5.95
CA GLN A 98 8.64 -17.43 -5.37
C GLN A 98 9.95 -17.42 -4.53
N ALA A 99 10.83 -16.46 -4.79
CA ALA A 99 12.20 -16.42 -4.28
C ALA A 99 12.32 -16.19 -2.76
#